data_AF-A0A8H5EV60-F1
#
_entry.id   AF-A0A8H5EV60-F1
#
_cell.length_a   1.000
_cell.length_b   1.000
_cell.length_c   1.000
_cell.angle_alpha   90.00
_cell.angle_beta   90.00
_cell.angle_gamma   90.00
#
_symmetry.space_group_name_H-M   'P 1'
#
loop_
_entity.id
_entity.type
_entity.pdbx_description
1 polymer ?
#
loop_
_entity_poly.entity_id
_entity_poly.type
_entity_poly.pdbx_seq_one_letter_code
_entity_poly.pdbx_strand_id
1 'polypeptide(L)'
;MTIEAGLLLPPPHVISARVFMHHSNEEENLSRFEDIPDDIARSIFELAAEERNVACHCAVASRKIKAWVEPVLYRRIAIDSPSRMANLHRTIRCHPSKGPKFFSSNVKALYIDWQVPWGFFTNLIRACQSVEKLEIHFRLPYDGSIQKIANLGLGWKAIRPRMLLLPMLLFKPAYRHFRCGVQGEIEDQHLHRTLFSNVTHLELVVHGTLRATEWDWTSLAQLETLTHLCLSTSTMYEECAVAAQQHLALATASFPPSLIVCVVSFLILKGEWPGVRKMLDESEWSGDGRVVVAVGKHAYDAELAKEGGEIAWVGRKVIWRWPYHYEHIDDDGWISFWMRAEGKVIEMTRARTNA
;
A
#
# COMPACT_ATOMS: atom_id res chain seq x y z
N MET A 1 -30.91 10.06 22.96
CA MET A 1 -29.94 10.81 22.12
C MET A 1 -29.00 9.79 21.50
N THR A 2 -29.41 9.25 20.35
CA THR A 2 -28.84 8.06 19.72
C THR A 2 -27.85 8.53 18.67
N ILE A 3 -26.57 8.22 18.85
CA ILE A 3 -25.51 8.60 17.91
C ILE A 3 -25.50 7.54 16.81
N GLU A 4 -26.08 7.88 15.65
CA GLU A 4 -25.96 7.08 14.44
C GLU A 4 -24.49 7.03 14.00
N ALA A 5 -23.95 5.81 13.93
CA ALA A 5 -22.65 5.51 13.36
C ALA A 5 -22.71 5.64 11.82
N GLY A 6 -22.92 6.86 11.35
CA GLY A 6 -22.98 7.19 9.93
C GLY A 6 -21.60 7.51 9.37
N LEU A 7 -21.23 6.74 8.34
CA LEU A 7 -20.49 7.19 7.14
C LEU A 7 -19.02 6.73 6.94
N LEU A 8 -18.64 5.55 7.44
CA LEU A 8 -17.60 4.74 6.76
C LEU A 8 -18.06 3.31 6.46
N LEU A 9 -19.29 2.96 6.83
CA LEU A 9 -19.88 1.66 6.59
C LEU A 9 -20.75 1.74 5.33
N PRO A 10 -20.77 0.72 4.46
CA PRO A 10 -21.89 0.54 3.53
C PRO A 10 -23.20 0.55 4.34
N PRO A 11 -24.34 1.00 3.75
CA PRO A 11 -25.63 0.94 4.43
C PRO A 11 -25.81 -0.47 4.98
N PRO A 12 -26.22 -0.64 6.26
CA PRO A 12 -26.42 -1.97 6.79
C PRO A 12 -27.51 -2.62 5.94
N HIS A 13 -27.14 -3.62 5.14
CA HIS A 13 -28.06 -4.71 4.94
C HIS A 13 -28.38 -5.17 6.35
N VAL A 14 -29.62 -4.95 6.78
CA VAL A 14 -30.14 -5.49 8.01
C VAL A 14 -30.23 -6.99 7.79
N ILE A 15 -29.08 -7.66 7.82
CA ILE A 15 -28.99 -9.04 8.20
C ILE A 15 -29.31 -8.96 9.68
N SER A 16 -30.59 -9.09 10.00
CA SER A 16 -30.97 -9.56 11.33
C SER A 16 -30.22 -10.87 11.48
N ALA A 17 -29.07 -10.83 12.14
CA ALA A 17 -28.48 -12.00 12.75
C ALA A 17 -29.44 -12.40 13.89
N ARG A 18 -30.64 -12.86 13.54
CA ARG A 18 -31.19 -14.03 14.19
C ARG A 18 -30.18 -15.10 13.86
N VAL A 19 -29.19 -15.25 14.74
CA VAL A 19 -28.55 -16.54 14.93
C VAL A 19 -29.72 -17.50 15.03
N PHE A 20 -29.95 -18.28 13.97
CA PHE A 20 -30.90 -19.38 13.98
C PHE A 20 -30.28 -20.39 14.96
N MET A 21 -30.50 -20.15 16.24
CA MET A 21 -30.35 -21.16 17.26
C MET A 21 -31.43 -22.19 16.93
N HIS A 22 -31.01 -23.23 16.23
CA HIS A 22 -31.80 -24.45 16.11
C HIS A 22 -32.21 -24.84 17.52
N HIS A 23 -33.52 -24.82 17.78
CA HIS A 23 -34.12 -25.28 19.01
C HIS A 23 -33.95 -26.81 19.13
N SER A 24 -32.74 -27.27 19.43
CA SER A 24 -32.52 -28.55 20.10
C SER A 24 -32.60 -28.28 21.60
N ASN A 25 -33.58 -28.92 22.26
CA ASN A 25 -33.91 -28.80 23.68
C ASN A 25 -32.83 -29.38 24.63
N GLU A 26 -31.56 -29.19 24.32
CA GLU A 26 -30.46 -29.43 25.25
C GLU A 26 -30.08 -28.08 25.87
N GLU A 27 -30.74 -27.75 26.99
CA GLU A 27 -30.30 -26.70 27.93
C GLU A 27 -28.97 -27.11 28.60
N GLU A 28 -27.95 -27.41 27.80
CA GLU A 28 -26.59 -27.53 28.33
C GLU A 28 -26.13 -26.14 28.76
N ASN A 29 -25.49 -26.09 29.92
CA ASN A 29 -24.84 -24.92 30.53
C ASN A 29 -23.89 -24.23 29.54
N LEU A 30 -24.42 -23.44 28.62
CA LEU A 30 -23.64 -22.51 27.82
C LEU A 30 -23.11 -21.46 28.80
N SER A 31 -21.84 -21.62 29.16
CA SER A 31 -21.07 -20.65 29.92
C SER A 31 -21.36 -19.26 29.36
N ARG A 32 -21.81 -18.34 30.21
CA ARG A 32 -22.15 -17.00 29.76
C ARG A 32 -20.86 -16.35 29.28
N PHE A 33 -20.97 -15.46 28.30
CA PHE A 33 -19.83 -14.64 27.88
C PHE A 33 -19.21 -13.87 29.07
N GLU A 34 -20.02 -13.60 30.10
CA GLU A 34 -19.60 -12.98 31.36
C GLU A 34 -18.59 -13.82 32.17
N ASP A 35 -18.51 -15.13 31.91
CA ASP A 35 -17.60 -16.05 32.59
C ASP A 35 -16.18 -16.03 31.98
N ILE A 36 -16.01 -15.38 30.82
CA ILE A 36 -14.73 -15.27 30.14
C ILE A 36 -13.93 -14.09 30.72
N PRO A 37 -12.68 -14.29 31.18
CA PRO A 37 -11.81 -13.20 31.60
C PRO A 37 -11.65 -12.13 30.52
N ASP A 38 -11.62 -10.86 30.95
CA ASP A 38 -11.61 -9.70 30.06
C ASP A 38 -10.45 -9.67 29.05
N ASP A 39 -9.28 -10.14 29.46
CA ASP A 39 -8.09 -10.23 28.63
C ASP A 39 -8.26 -11.27 27.50
N ILE A 40 -8.83 -12.44 27.82
CA ILE A 40 -9.13 -13.48 26.84
C ILE A 40 -10.22 -13.01 25.86
N ALA A 41 -11.31 -12.45 26.38
CA ALA A 41 -12.38 -11.86 25.58
C ALA A 41 -11.84 -10.77 24.63
N ARG A 42 -10.98 -9.89 25.15
CA ARG A 42 -10.32 -8.85 24.37
C ARG A 42 -9.46 -9.43 23.26
N SER A 43 -8.59 -10.41 23.54
CA SER A 43 -7.74 -11.03 22.53
C SER A 43 -8.55 -11.69 21.42
N ILE A 44 -9.65 -12.37 21.74
CA ILE A 44 -10.56 -12.97 20.76
C ILE A 44 -11.14 -11.88 19.84
N PHE A 45 -11.65 -10.79 20.41
CA PHE A 45 -12.25 -9.72 19.61
C PHE A 45 -11.22 -8.91 18.82
N GLU A 46 -10.03 -8.68 19.34
CA GLU A 46 -8.96 -7.99 18.60
C GLU A 46 -8.46 -8.85 17.42
N LEU A 47 -8.32 -10.17 17.61
CA LEU A 47 -7.97 -11.10 16.53
C LEU A 47 -9.08 -11.19 15.47
N ALA A 48 -10.33 -11.35 15.91
CA ALA A 48 -11.48 -11.35 14.99
C ALA A 48 -11.59 -10.04 14.21
N ALA A 49 -11.23 -8.91 14.82
CA ALA A 49 -11.24 -7.61 14.18
C ALA A 49 -10.07 -7.36 13.21
N GLU A 50 -9.10 -8.28 13.08
CA GLU A 50 -8.09 -8.17 12.02
C GLU A 50 -8.73 -8.37 10.63
N GLU A 51 -9.82 -9.14 10.57
CA GLU A 51 -10.70 -9.20 9.41
C GLU A 51 -11.63 -7.98 9.39
N ARG A 52 -11.46 -7.14 8.36
CA ARG A 52 -12.12 -5.82 8.29
C ARG A 52 -13.64 -5.92 8.34
N ASN A 53 -14.21 -6.90 7.65
CA ASN A 53 -15.65 -7.16 7.64
C ASN A 53 -16.17 -7.58 9.02
N VAL A 54 -15.39 -8.31 9.81
CA VAL A 54 -15.77 -8.76 11.16
C VAL A 54 -15.60 -7.62 12.17
N ALA A 55 -14.57 -6.80 12.04
CA ALA A 55 -14.26 -5.68 12.94
C ALA A 55 -15.46 -4.74 13.15
N CYS A 56 -16.18 -4.40 12.08
CA CYS A 56 -17.34 -3.53 12.17
C CYS A 56 -18.50 -4.15 12.97
N HIS A 57 -18.70 -5.47 12.84
CA HIS A 57 -19.70 -6.21 13.61
C HIS A 57 -19.30 -6.33 15.09
N CYS A 58 -18.03 -6.59 15.39
CA CYS A 58 -17.54 -6.62 16.77
C CYS A 58 -17.72 -5.25 17.46
N ALA A 59 -17.46 -4.15 16.75
CA ALA A 59 -17.57 -2.80 17.30
C ALA A 59 -19.01 -2.40 17.70
N VAL A 60 -20.05 -3.07 17.20
CA VAL A 60 -21.45 -2.81 17.58
C VAL A 60 -21.97 -3.72 18.67
N ALA A 61 -21.24 -4.77 19.05
CA ALA A 61 -21.68 -5.77 20.03
C ALA A 61 -21.85 -5.16 21.44
N SER A 62 -20.89 -4.38 21.91
CA SER A 62 -20.99 -3.64 23.18
C SER A 62 -20.03 -2.45 23.22
N ARG A 63 -20.24 -1.51 24.15
CA ARG A 63 -19.31 -0.36 24.33
C ARG A 63 -17.91 -0.80 24.74
N LYS A 64 -17.82 -1.88 25.53
CA LYS A 64 -16.55 -2.44 26.01
C LYS A 64 -15.76 -3.04 24.85
N ILE A 65 -16.42 -3.89 24.05
CA ILE A 65 -15.83 -4.52 22.86
C ILE A 65 -15.44 -3.45 21.84
N LYS A 66 -16.29 -2.43 21.65
CA LYS A 66 -15.99 -1.28 20.78
C LYS A 66 -14.67 -0.61 21.16
N ALA A 67 -14.41 -0.39 22.45
CA ALA A 67 -13.17 0.23 22.91
C ALA A 67 -11.92 -0.62 22.63
N TRP A 68 -12.07 -1.96 22.59
CA TRP A 68 -10.99 -2.89 22.23
C TRP A 68 -10.75 -2.94 20.72
N VAL A 69 -11.83 -2.97 19.94
CA VAL A 69 -11.78 -3.21 18.49
C VAL A 69 -11.49 -1.94 17.68
N GLU A 70 -11.90 -0.76 18.15
CA GLU A 70 -11.68 0.50 17.40
C GLU A 70 -10.20 0.74 17.05
N PRO A 71 -9.22 0.59 17.98
CA PRO A 71 -7.80 0.64 17.63
C PRO A 71 -7.38 -0.26 16.47
N VAL A 72 -7.91 -1.48 16.40
CA VAL A 72 -7.64 -2.44 15.33
C VAL A 72 -8.28 -1.99 14.01
N LEU A 73 -9.54 -1.56 14.07
CA LEU A 73 -10.28 -1.06 12.90
C LEU A 73 -9.60 0.14 12.22
N TYR A 74 -9.02 1.05 13.02
CA TYR A 74 -8.32 2.23 12.49
C TYR A 74 -6.83 1.98 12.21
N ARG A 75 -6.30 0.77 12.47
CA ARG A 75 -4.88 0.45 12.24
C ARG A 75 -4.48 0.63 10.77
N ARG A 76 -5.40 0.33 9.86
CA ARG A 76 -5.23 0.46 8.40
C ARG A 76 -6.36 1.32 7.84
N ILE A 77 -6.03 2.45 7.25
CA ILE A 77 -7.02 3.35 6.64
C ILE A 77 -6.79 3.38 5.14
N ALA A 78 -7.79 2.95 4.37
CA ALA A 78 -7.82 3.11 2.92
C ALA A 78 -8.83 4.18 2.50
N ILE A 79 -8.38 5.12 1.67
CA ILE A 79 -9.17 6.24 1.18
C ILE A 79 -9.16 6.22 -0.33
N ASP A 80 -10.20 5.64 -0.92
CA ASP A 80 -10.36 5.47 -2.36
C ASP A 80 -11.46 6.35 -2.98
N SER A 81 -12.06 7.24 -2.18
CA SER A 81 -13.10 8.15 -2.67
C SER A 81 -13.12 9.47 -1.89
N PRO A 82 -13.58 10.57 -2.51
CA PRO A 82 -13.75 11.87 -1.84
C PRO A 82 -14.67 11.77 -0.62
N SER A 83 -15.75 10.99 -0.72
CA SER A 83 -16.72 10.82 0.37
C SER A 83 -16.08 10.19 1.61
N ARG A 84 -15.28 9.11 1.43
CA ARG A 84 -14.57 8.48 2.56
C ARG A 84 -13.57 9.45 3.20
N MET A 85 -12.87 10.26 2.41
CA MET A 85 -12.00 11.32 2.95
C MET A 85 -12.79 12.34 3.77
N ALA A 86 -13.91 12.85 3.25
CA ALA A 86 -14.72 13.84 3.95
C ALA A 86 -15.24 13.32 5.30
N ASN A 87 -15.67 12.05 5.34
CA ASN A 87 -16.15 11.41 6.56
C ASN A 87 -15.03 11.20 7.58
N LEU A 88 -13.85 10.79 7.13
CA LEU A 88 -12.68 10.67 7.99
C LEU A 88 -12.24 12.02 8.55
N HIS A 89 -12.18 13.05 7.70
CA HIS A 89 -11.85 14.41 8.11
C HIS A 89 -12.83 14.96 9.15
N ARG A 90 -14.14 14.76 8.92
CA ARG A 90 -15.18 15.09 9.90
C ARG A 90 -14.98 14.33 11.22
N THR A 91 -14.60 13.05 11.16
CA THR A 91 -14.33 12.23 12.35
C THR A 91 -13.14 12.80 13.13
N ILE A 92 -12.03 13.09 12.47
CA ILE A 92 -10.83 13.68 13.09
C ILE A 92 -11.14 15.01 13.76
N ARG A 93 -11.98 15.85 13.14
CA ARG A 93 -12.27 17.21 13.63
C ARG A 93 -13.33 17.24 14.72
N CYS A 94 -14.39 16.45 14.58
CA CYS A 94 -15.62 16.65 15.35
C CYS A 94 -15.89 15.53 16.35
N HIS A 95 -15.21 14.38 16.28
CA HIS A 95 -15.50 13.26 17.17
C HIS A 95 -14.75 13.40 18.51
N PRO A 96 -15.45 13.40 19.66
CA PRO A 96 -14.85 13.74 20.96
C PRO A 96 -13.75 12.75 21.38
N SER A 97 -13.91 11.46 21.09
CA SER A 97 -12.90 10.42 21.42
C SER A 97 -11.93 10.08 20.29
N LYS A 98 -12.15 10.61 19.07
CA LYS A 98 -11.35 10.27 17.87
C LYS A 98 -10.71 11.53 17.30
N GLY A 99 -10.04 12.30 18.15
CA GLY A 99 -9.25 13.44 17.74
C GLY A 99 -7.88 13.04 17.14
N PRO A 100 -7.04 14.02 16.77
CA PRO A 100 -5.72 13.76 16.19
C PRO A 100 -4.83 12.82 17.01
N LYS A 101 -4.89 12.88 18.35
CA LYS A 101 -4.11 11.99 19.23
C LYS A 101 -4.47 10.51 19.06
N PHE A 102 -5.76 10.22 18.86
CA PHE A 102 -6.24 8.87 18.62
C PHE A 102 -5.68 8.33 17.30
N PHE A 103 -5.82 9.09 16.22
CA PHE A 103 -5.31 8.69 14.90
C PHE A 103 -3.79 8.53 14.90
N SER A 104 -3.08 9.44 15.57
CA SER A 104 -1.62 9.39 15.67
C SER A 104 -1.14 8.12 16.38
N SER A 105 -1.89 7.63 17.38
CA SER A 105 -1.50 6.43 18.13
C SER A 105 -1.88 5.12 17.43
N ASN A 106 -3.00 5.11 16.71
CA ASN A 106 -3.60 3.88 16.21
C ASN A 106 -3.36 3.61 14.73
N VAL A 107 -3.23 4.65 13.88
CA VAL A 107 -3.04 4.46 12.44
C VAL A 107 -1.60 4.08 12.14
N LYS A 108 -1.41 2.89 11.56
CA LYS A 108 -0.09 2.35 11.19
C LYS A 108 0.10 2.25 9.68
N ALA A 109 -0.98 2.03 8.94
CA ALA A 109 -0.95 2.01 7.48
C ALA A 109 -1.99 2.98 6.89
N LEU A 110 -1.58 3.77 5.93
CA LEU A 110 -2.42 4.74 5.24
C LEU A 110 -2.31 4.54 3.72
N TYR A 111 -3.45 4.27 3.09
CA TYR A 111 -3.58 4.03 1.66
C TYR A 111 -4.47 5.12 1.07
N ILE A 112 -3.96 5.84 0.07
CA ILE A 112 -4.65 7.00 -0.48
C ILE A 112 -4.67 6.92 -1.99
N ASP A 113 -5.88 6.99 -2.53
CA ASP A 113 -6.15 7.00 -3.95
C ASP A 113 -6.28 8.43 -4.49
N TRP A 114 -6.15 8.57 -5.82
CA TRP A 114 -5.98 9.84 -6.53
C TRP A 114 -7.19 10.78 -6.45
N GLN A 115 -8.38 10.27 -6.09
CA GLN A 115 -9.60 11.06 -6.08
C GLN A 115 -9.71 12.00 -4.86
N VAL A 116 -8.74 11.94 -3.95
CA VAL A 116 -8.79 12.65 -2.68
C VAL A 116 -8.33 14.10 -2.84
N PRO A 117 -9.13 15.12 -2.48
CA PRO A 117 -8.70 16.51 -2.59
C PRO A 117 -7.56 16.84 -1.61
N TRP A 118 -6.51 17.47 -2.14
CA TRP A 118 -5.24 17.76 -1.42
C TRP A 118 -5.38 18.53 -0.10
N GLY A 119 -6.35 19.43 0.02
CA GLY A 119 -6.58 20.20 1.25
C GLY A 119 -6.85 19.29 2.47
N PHE A 120 -7.48 18.14 2.26
CA PHE A 120 -7.75 17.17 3.33
C PHE A 120 -6.54 16.31 3.68
N PHE A 121 -5.69 16.03 2.68
CA PHE A 121 -4.49 15.20 2.85
C PHE A 121 -3.54 15.74 3.92
N THR A 122 -3.24 17.05 3.89
CA THR A 122 -2.36 17.69 4.90
C THR A 122 -2.83 17.46 6.34
N ASN A 123 -4.14 17.63 6.58
CA ASN A 123 -4.73 17.47 7.90
C ASN A 123 -4.70 16.01 8.35
N LEU A 124 -4.93 15.09 7.41
CA LEU A 124 -4.85 13.67 7.69
C LEU A 124 -3.43 13.23 8.06
N ILE A 125 -2.43 13.63 7.28
CA ILE A 125 -1.02 13.29 7.57
C ILE A 125 -0.58 13.86 8.92
N ARG A 126 -0.99 15.10 9.25
CA ARG A 126 -0.72 15.68 10.58
C ARG A 126 -1.38 14.91 11.72
N ALA A 127 -2.56 14.33 11.49
CA ALA A 127 -3.26 13.52 12.47
C ALA A 127 -2.68 12.11 12.60
N CYS A 128 -1.99 11.58 11.58
CA CYS A 128 -1.50 10.19 11.52
C CYS A 128 0.04 10.14 11.57
N GLN A 129 0.65 10.67 12.63
CA GLN A 129 2.12 10.83 12.69
C GLN A 129 2.89 9.50 12.84
N SER A 130 2.26 8.48 13.44
CA SER A 130 2.87 7.16 13.62
C SER A 130 2.62 6.19 12.45
N VAL A 131 2.32 6.71 11.26
CA VAL A 131 2.19 5.89 10.05
C VAL A 131 3.54 5.25 9.73
N GLU A 132 3.54 3.92 9.69
CA GLU A 132 4.68 3.08 9.36
C GLU A 132 4.66 2.69 7.87
N LYS A 133 3.47 2.58 7.28
CA LYS A 133 3.25 2.23 5.88
C LYS A 133 2.40 3.29 5.20
N LEU A 134 2.93 3.94 4.17
CA LEU A 134 2.21 4.94 3.38
C LEU A 134 2.18 4.52 1.91
N GLU A 135 0.98 4.34 1.37
CA GLU A 135 0.77 4.09 -0.05
C GLU A 135 -0.06 5.21 -0.66
N ILE A 136 0.45 5.75 -1.77
CA ILE A 136 -0.23 6.79 -2.52
C ILE A 136 -0.34 6.34 -3.97
N HIS A 137 -1.57 6.28 -4.48
CA HIS A 137 -1.85 5.89 -5.85
C HIS A 137 -2.29 7.12 -6.63
N PHE A 138 -1.66 7.37 -7.79
CA PHE A 138 -2.03 8.43 -8.72
C PHE A 138 -2.47 7.80 -10.04
N ARG A 139 -3.69 8.12 -10.52
CA ARG A 139 -4.01 7.96 -11.94
C ARG A 139 -3.52 9.19 -12.70
N LEU A 140 -2.68 8.94 -13.70
CA LEU A 140 -2.28 9.93 -14.69
C LEU A 140 -3.49 10.36 -15.56
N PRO A 141 -3.53 11.59 -16.14
CA PRO A 141 -2.53 12.66 -16.03
C PRO A 141 -3.11 14.08 -15.74
N TYR A 142 -2.22 15.04 -15.41
CA TYR A 142 -2.26 16.47 -15.80
C TYR A 142 -2.71 17.65 -14.90
N ASP A 143 -3.18 17.55 -13.65
CA ASP A 143 -3.68 18.78 -12.96
C ASP A 143 -2.66 19.54 -12.07
N GLY A 144 -1.36 19.22 -12.14
CA GLY A 144 -0.35 19.82 -11.25
C GLY A 144 -0.39 19.28 -9.81
N SER A 145 -1.03 18.12 -9.57
CA SER A 145 -1.02 17.42 -8.29
C SER A 145 0.38 17.14 -7.73
N ILE A 146 1.39 16.91 -8.58
CA ILE A 146 2.79 16.73 -8.14
C ILE A 146 3.32 17.98 -7.43
N GLN A 147 3.02 19.17 -7.95
CA GLN A 147 3.40 20.43 -7.31
C GLN A 147 2.73 20.57 -5.94
N LYS A 148 1.46 20.17 -5.85
CA LYS A 148 0.71 20.19 -4.59
C LYS A 148 1.37 19.28 -3.55
N ILE A 149 1.95 18.13 -3.95
CA ILE A 149 2.68 17.19 -3.07
C ILE A 149 4.00 17.77 -2.56
N ALA A 150 4.80 18.33 -3.46
CA ALA A 150 6.06 18.98 -3.11
C ALA A 150 5.83 20.16 -2.14
N ASN A 151 4.77 20.94 -2.40
CA ASN A 151 4.40 22.10 -1.57
C ASN A 151 3.85 21.73 -0.18
N LEU A 152 3.62 20.45 0.12
CA LEU A 152 3.12 20.04 1.45
C LEU A 152 4.15 20.23 2.57
N GLY A 153 5.42 20.49 2.23
CA GLY A 153 6.50 21.01 3.09
C GLY A 153 6.49 20.53 4.55
N LEU A 154 5.63 21.14 5.38
CA LEU A 154 5.51 20.89 6.82
C LEU A 154 4.79 19.59 7.21
N GLY A 155 3.87 19.08 6.40
CA GLY A 155 3.11 17.85 6.73
C GLY A 155 4.00 16.61 6.75
N TRP A 156 4.92 16.53 5.80
CA TRP A 156 5.83 15.38 5.65
C TRP A 156 6.83 15.25 6.78
N LYS A 157 7.24 16.37 7.41
CA LYS A 157 8.16 16.32 8.55
C LYS A 157 7.59 15.56 9.76
N ALA A 158 6.26 15.44 9.82
CA ALA A 158 5.56 14.79 10.92
C ALA A 158 5.45 13.28 10.77
N ILE A 159 5.67 12.72 9.56
CA ILE A 159 5.60 11.28 9.32
C ILE A 159 6.97 10.73 8.92
N ARG A 160 7.23 9.49 9.33
CA ARG A 160 8.47 8.79 9.02
C ARG A 160 8.15 7.34 8.65
N PRO A 161 7.49 7.12 7.50
CA PRO A 161 7.11 5.77 7.09
C PRO A 161 8.36 4.92 6.91
N ARG A 162 8.26 3.65 7.33
CA ARG A 162 9.26 2.62 7.03
C ARG A 162 9.04 2.01 5.65
N MET A 163 7.78 1.95 5.23
CA MET A 163 7.36 1.47 3.92
C MET A 163 6.62 2.56 3.18
N LEU A 164 7.07 2.84 1.96
CA LEU A 164 6.58 3.94 1.16
C LEU A 164 6.33 3.45 -0.26
N LEU A 165 5.08 3.50 -0.71
CA LEU A 165 4.70 3.27 -2.10
C LEU A 165 4.34 4.61 -2.72
N LEU A 166 5.08 4.99 -3.75
CA LEU A 166 4.89 6.24 -4.47
C LEU A 166 4.82 5.99 -5.98
N PRO A 167 3.97 6.75 -6.69
CA PRO A 167 3.99 6.72 -8.13
C PRO A 167 5.24 7.45 -8.58
N MET A 168 5.87 6.89 -9.59
CA MET A 168 7.22 7.26 -9.96
C MET A 168 7.35 8.78 -10.24
N LEU A 169 6.33 9.42 -10.82
CA LEU A 169 6.35 10.81 -11.26
C LEU A 169 6.90 11.86 -10.26
N LEU A 170 6.91 11.58 -8.95
CA LEU A 170 7.49 12.45 -7.93
C LEU A 170 9.01 12.67 -8.04
N PHE A 171 9.74 11.87 -8.83
CA PHE A 171 11.20 11.93 -8.93
C PHE A 171 11.73 12.56 -10.23
N LYS A 172 10.87 13.10 -11.10
CA LYS A 172 11.31 13.73 -12.36
C LYS A 172 12.13 15.02 -12.09
N PRO A 173 13.34 15.18 -12.68
CA PRO A 173 14.18 16.38 -12.54
C PRO A 173 13.55 17.66 -13.07
N ALA A 174 12.62 17.56 -14.03
CA ALA A 174 11.84 18.72 -14.47
C ALA A 174 11.13 19.40 -13.29
N TYR A 175 10.76 18.65 -12.25
CA TYR A 175 10.18 19.18 -11.01
C TYR A 175 11.22 19.70 -10.00
N ARG A 176 12.53 19.48 -10.20
CA ARG A 176 13.62 20.07 -9.39
C ARG A 176 13.97 21.51 -9.78
N HIS A 177 13.52 21.94 -10.96
CA HIS A 177 13.74 23.30 -11.45
C HIS A 177 12.47 24.16 -11.40
N PHE A 178 11.37 23.63 -10.86
CA PHE A 178 10.19 24.45 -10.63
C PHE A 178 10.42 25.37 -9.43
N ARG A 179 11.03 26.53 -9.71
CA ARG A 179 10.93 27.72 -8.88
C ARG A 179 9.45 27.93 -8.58
N CYS A 180 9.06 27.65 -7.34
CA CYS A 180 7.83 28.17 -6.78
C CYS A 180 7.79 29.66 -7.11
N GLY A 181 6.70 30.17 -7.69
CA GLY A 181 6.51 31.60 -7.98
C GLY A 181 6.48 32.48 -6.73
N VAL A 182 6.73 31.92 -5.56
CA VAL A 182 7.10 32.64 -4.34
C VAL A 182 8.62 32.76 -4.37
N GLN A 183 9.10 33.99 -4.39
CA GLN A 183 10.50 34.42 -4.51
C GLN A 183 11.35 34.02 -3.28
N GLY A 184 11.38 32.72 -2.98
CA GLY A 184 12.17 32.09 -1.94
C GLY A 184 12.67 30.76 -2.49
N GLU A 185 13.97 30.60 -2.54
CA GLU A 185 14.64 29.34 -2.81
C GLU A 185 14.19 28.34 -1.73
N ILE A 186 13.14 27.56 -2.01
CA ILE A 186 12.90 26.37 -1.22
C ILE A 186 14.01 25.42 -1.64
N GLU A 187 14.98 25.18 -0.75
CA GLU A 187 16.01 24.17 -0.95
C GLU A 187 15.32 22.79 -1.09
N ASP A 188 15.00 22.41 -2.33
CA ASP A 188 14.32 21.18 -2.74
C ASP A 188 14.96 19.90 -2.17
N GLN A 189 16.19 19.99 -1.66
CA GLN A 189 16.88 18.92 -0.93
C GLN A 189 16.17 18.49 0.36
N HIS A 190 15.31 19.33 0.96
CA HIS A 190 14.74 19.07 2.28
C HIS A 190 13.59 18.05 2.30
N LEU A 191 12.78 18.01 1.24
CA LEU A 191 11.64 17.07 1.17
C LEU A 191 12.15 15.63 1.07
N HIS A 192 13.18 15.41 0.25
CA HIS A 192 13.86 14.13 0.08
C HIS A 192 14.51 13.64 1.39
N ARG A 193 15.12 14.53 2.17
CA ARG A 193 15.77 14.10 3.42
C ARG A 193 14.79 13.68 4.49
N THR A 194 13.65 14.35 4.64
CA THR A 194 12.78 14.09 5.80
C THR A 194 11.90 12.86 5.61
N LEU A 195 11.20 12.77 4.47
CA LEU A 195 10.25 11.68 4.21
C LEU A 195 10.98 10.33 4.06
N PHE A 196 12.15 10.33 3.43
CA PHE A 196 12.87 9.11 3.11
C PHE A 196 13.93 8.70 4.14
N SER A 197 14.17 9.52 5.18
CA SER A 197 15.19 9.25 6.21
C SER A 197 15.10 7.86 6.85
N ASN A 198 13.88 7.35 7.02
CA ASN A 198 13.59 6.07 7.67
C ASN A 198 13.01 5.02 6.72
N VAL A 199 12.99 5.28 5.41
CA VAL A 199 12.37 4.38 4.44
C VAL A 199 13.29 3.19 4.22
N THR A 200 12.81 2.03 4.65
CA THR A 200 13.49 0.74 4.47
C THR A 200 12.95 -0.01 3.26
N HIS A 201 11.68 0.21 2.91
CA HIS A 201 10.99 -0.41 1.78
C HIS A 201 10.40 0.69 0.90
N LEU A 202 10.88 0.80 -0.33
CA LEU A 202 10.39 1.76 -1.31
C LEU A 202 9.79 1.01 -2.50
N GLU A 203 8.52 1.26 -2.79
CA GLU A 203 7.89 0.81 -4.03
C GLU A 203 7.65 2.00 -4.95
N LEU A 204 8.16 1.88 -6.18
CA LEU A 204 8.07 2.88 -7.24
C LEU A 204 7.23 2.30 -8.37
N VAL A 205 6.05 2.89 -8.57
CA VAL A 205 5.14 2.46 -9.65
C VAL A 205 5.40 3.25 -10.93
N VAL A 206 6.03 2.61 -11.92
CA VAL A 206 6.28 3.11 -13.27
C VAL A 206 4.97 3.05 -14.07
N HIS A 207 4.40 4.21 -14.39
CA HIS A 207 3.26 4.31 -15.29
C HIS A 207 3.68 4.94 -16.63
N GLY A 208 3.30 4.28 -17.72
CA GLY A 208 3.41 4.81 -19.08
C GLY A 208 4.80 4.72 -19.72
N THR A 209 5.00 5.47 -20.80
CA THR A 209 6.21 5.49 -21.65
C THR A 209 7.30 6.43 -21.14
N LEU A 210 7.33 6.70 -19.83
CA LEU A 210 8.32 7.61 -19.26
C LEU A 210 9.74 7.10 -19.54
N ARG A 211 10.52 7.92 -20.25
CA ARG A 211 11.92 7.60 -20.57
C ARG A 211 12.73 7.53 -19.28
N ALA A 212 13.53 6.49 -19.16
CA ALA A 212 14.38 6.26 -18.00
C ALA A 212 15.41 7.36 -17.73
N THR A 213 15.74 8.16 -18.75
CA THR A 213 16.63 9.31 -18.63
C THR A 213 15.98 10.52 -17.96
N GLU A 214 14.64 10.57 -17.84
CA GLU A 214 13.93 11.66 -17.18
C GLU A 214 13.94 11.52 -15.65
N TRP A 215 14.86 10.74 -15.11
CA TRP A 215 14.85 10.29 -13.73
C TRP A 215 16.21 10.50 -13.10
N ASP A 216 16.24 11.15 -11.94
CA ASP A 216 17.48 11.22 -11.17
C ASP A 216 17.61 10.00 -10.24
N TRP A 217 18.08 8.91 -10.84
CA TRP A 217 18.42 7.70 -10.10
C TRP A 217 19.51 7.92 -9.05
N THR A 218 20.38 8.92 -9.23
CA THR A 218 21.47 9.19 -8.28
C THR A 218 20.96 9.55 -6.87
N SER A 219 19.73 10.05 -6.76
CA SER A 219 19.10 10.32 -5.47
C SER A 219 18.79 9.06 -4.65
N LEU A 220 18.72 7.88 -5.27
CA LEU A 220 18.58 6.62 -4.53
C LEU A 220 19.80 6.33 -3.65
N ALA A 221 20.99 6.73 -4.08
CA ALA A 221 22.21 6.52 -3.31
C ALA A 221 22.21 7.26 -1.96
N GLN A 222 21.35 8.28 -1.81
CA GLN A 222 21.18 9.07 -0.58
C GLN A 222 20.22 8.38 0.42
N LEU A 223 19.55 7.30 0.02
CA LEU A 223 18.61 6.58 0.86
C LEU A 223 19.36 5.53 1.70
N GLU A 224 20.13 6.00 2.68
CA GLU A 224 21.04 5.16 3.48
C GLU A 224 20.34 4.03 4.23
N THR A 225 19.05 4.15 4.53
CA THR A 225 18.25 3.13 5.23
C THR A 225 17.48 2.18 4.30
N LEU A 226 17.54 2.41 2.99
CA LEU A 226 16.79 1.62 2.01
C LEU A 226 17.38 0.22 1.88
N THR A 227 16.60 -0.79 2.25
CA THR A 227 16.99 -2.20 2.17
C THR A 227 16.25 -2.96 1.07
N HIS A 228 15.02 -2.52 0.74
CA HIS A 228 14.15 -3.15 -0.24
C HIS A 228 13.64 -2.10 -1.23
N LEU A 229 13.88 -2.32 -2.52
CA LEU A 229 13.34 -1.51 -3.61
C LEU A 229 12.41 -2.39 -4.45
N CYS A 230 11.23 -1.91 -4.78
CA CYS A 230 10.33 -2.51 -5.75
C CYS A 230 10.11 -1.52 -6.89
N LEU A 231 10.42 -1.92 -8.13
CA LEU A 231 10.11 -1.19 -9.35
C LEU A 231 8.94 -1.89 -10.01
N SER A 232 7.73 -1.39 -9.81
CA SER A 232 6.51 -1.97 -10.36
C SER A 232 6.17 -1.26 -11.66
N THR A 233 6.23 -1.95 -12.79
CA THR A 233 5.85 -1.40 -14.09
C THR A 233 4.55 -2.02 -14.57
N SER A 234 3.59 -1.17 -14.93
CA SER A 234 2.37 -1.61 -15.62
C SER A 234 2.59 -1.43 -17.12
N THR A 235 2.79 -2.54 -17.82
CA THR A 235 3.10 -2.53 -19.25
C THR A 235 1.84 -2.89 -20.03
N MET A 236 1.36 -1.96 -20.85
CA MET A 236 0.40 -2.29 -21.91
C MET A 236 1.09 -2.68 -23.23
N TYR A 237 2.39 -2.39 -23.37
CA TYR A 237 3.13 -2.48 -24.63
C TYR A 237 4.57 -2.96 -24.44
N GLU A 238 5.17 -3.54 -25.49
CA GLU A 238 6.56 -4.04 -25.52
C GLU A 238 7.60 -2.94 -25.21
N GLU A 239 7.33 -1.70 -25.63
CA GLU A 239 8.16 -0.53 -25.33
C GLU A 239 8.39 -0.33 -23.82
N CYS A 240 7.44 -0.76 -22.98
CA CYS A 240 7.57 -0.65 -21.54
C CYS A 240 8.59 -1.63 -20.95
N ALA A 241 8.82 -2.79 -21.59
CA ALA A 241 9.84 -3.74 -21.16
C ALA A 241 11.25 -3.15 -21.37
N VAL A 242 11.49 -2.57 -22.55
CA VAL A 242 12.75 -1.86 -22.85
C VAL A 242 12.95 -0.69 -21.89
N ALA A 243 11.90 0.10 -21.64
CA ALA A 243 11.96 1.19 -20.67
C ALA A 243 12.29 0.68 -19.26
N ALA A 244 11.66 -0.39 -18.80
CA ALA A 244 11.94 -1.00 -17.49
C ALA A 244 13.39 -1.49 -17.38
N GLN A 245 13.92 -2.10 -18.44
CA GLN A 245 15.33 -2.51 -18.50
C GLN A 245 16.26 -1.29 -18.39
N GLN A 246 15.96 -0.19 -19.07
CA GLN A 246 16.72 1.06 -18.95
C GLN A 246 16.61 1.66 -17.55
N HIS A 247 15.41 1.68 -16.96
CA HIS A 247 15.19 2.15 -15.58
C HIS A 247 16.02 1.32 -14.61
N LEU A 248 16.02 0.00 -14.74
CA LEU A 248 16.82 -0.87 -13.89
C LEU A 248 18.33 -0.65 -14.09
N ALA A 249 18.80 -0.55 -15.34
CA ALA A 249 20.22 -0.32 -15.63
C ALA A 249 20.72 0.99 -14.99
N LEU A 250 19.92 2.05 -15.02
CA LEU A 250 20.25 3.32 -14.37
C LEU A 250 20.11 3.26 -12.83
N ALA A 251 19.09 2.57 -12.33
CA ALA A 251 18.85 2.40 -10.90
C ALA A 251 19.99 1.62 -10.23
N THR A 252 20.43 0.52 -10.84
CA THR A 252 21.50 -0.36 -10.31
C THR A 252 22.81 0.38 -10.13
N ALA A 253 23.17 1.28 -11.05
CA ALA A 253 24.33 2.15 -10.93
C ALA A 253 24.24 3.15 -9.76
N SER A 254 23.05 3.34 -9.20
CA SER A 254 22.76 4.32 -8.15
C SER A 254 22.22 3.69 -6.87
N PHE A 255 22.28 2.36 -6.71
CA PHE A 255 21.80 1.70 -5.51
C PHE A 255 22.61 2.09 -4.28
N PRO A 256 21.94 2.39 -3.14
CA PRO A 256 22.67 2.63 -1.90
C PRO A 256 23.35 1.32 -1.43
N PRO A 257 24.45 1.42 -0.67
CA PRO A 257 25.15 0.23 -0.14
C PRO A 257 24.28 -0.63 0.77
N SER A 258 23.27 -0.04 1.41
CA SER A 258 22.32 -0.71 2.29
C SER A 258 21.26 -1.52 1.55
N LEU A 259 21.12 -1.36 0.23
CA LEU A 259 20.13 -2.11 -0.53
C LEU A 259 20.49 -3.59 -0.53
N ILE A 260 19.55 -4.41 -0.08
CA ILE A 260 19.64 -5.87 0.00
C ILE A 260 18.98 -6.49 -1.23
N VAL A 261 17.79 -6.02 -1.58
CA VAL A 261 17.00 -6.59 -2.67
C VAL A 261 16.31 -5.50 -3.48
N CYS A 262 16.35 -5.66 -4.81
CA CYS A 262 15.55 -4.90 -5.75
C CYS A 262 14.64 -5.84 -6.52
N VAL A 263 13.33 -5.71 -6.35
CA VAL A 263 12.32 -6.45 -7.12
C VAL A 263 11.89 -5.60 -8.30
N VAL A 264 11.96 -6.14 -9.51
CA VAL A 264 11.30 -5.53 -10.68
C VAL A 264 10.05 -6.33 -10.96
N SER A 265 8.89 -5.72 -10.73
CA SER A 265 7.59 -6.35 -10.97
C SER A 265 7.02 -5.86 -12.29
N PHE A 266 6.72 -6.80 -13.18
CA PHE A 266 6.04 -6.51 -14.44
C PHE A 266 4.58 -6.89 -14.30
N LEU A 267 3.68 -5.94 -14.52
CA LEU A 267 2.25 -6.18 -14.63
C LEU A 267 1.82 -6.07 -16.09
N ILE A 268 1.59 -7.23 -16.70
CA ILE A 268 1.16 -7.32 -18.11
C ILE A 268 -0.36 -7.26 -18.16
N LEU A 269 -0.90 -6.18 -18.75
CA LEU A 269 -2.36 -5.94 -18.79
C LEU A 269 -3.05 -6.62 -19.99
N LYS A 270 -2.38 -6.74 -21.14
CA LYS A 270 -2.85 -7.45 -22.36
C LYS A 270 -1.66 -7.86 -23.24
N GLY A 271 -1.79 -8.99 -23.96
CA GLY A 271 -0.84 -9.41 -25.01
C GLY A 271 0.00 -10.64 -24.66
N GLU A 272 0.62 -11.23 -25.69
CA GLU A 272 1.56 -12.35 -25.52
C GLU A 272 2.90 -11.88 -24.92
N TRP A 273 3.62 -12.84 -24.35
CA TRP A 273 4.90 -12.68 -23.64
C TRP A 273 6.21 -12.55 -24.46
N PRO A 274 6.28 -12.53 -25.82
CA PRO A 274 7.55 -12.72 -26.52
C PRO A 274 8.64 -11.74 -26.09
N GLY A 275 8.32 -10.44 -25.96
CA GLY A 275 9.29 -9.41 -25.61
C GLY A 275 9.85 -9.55 -24.19
N VAL A 276 8.98 -9.83 -23.20
CA VAL A 276 9.41 -10.01 -21.80
C VAL A 276 10.21 -11.30 -21.65
N ARG A 277 9.77 -12.39 -22.29
CA ARG A 277 10.50 -13.67 -22.24
C ARG A 277 11.86 -13.56 -22.91
N LYS A 278 11.92 -12.96 -24.09
CA LYS A 278 13.17 -12.67 -24.78
C LYS A 278 14.09 -11.78 -23.93
N MET A 279 13.53 -10.76 -23.29
CA MET A 279 14.28 -9.93 -22.34
C MET A 279 14.79 -10.75 -21.14
N LEU A 280 13.98 -11.64 -20.56
CA LEU A 280 14.41 -12.52 -19.46
C LEU A 280 15.50 -13.51 -19.89
N ASP A 281 15.38 -14.07 -21.09
CA ASP A 281 16.29 -15.10 -21.61
C ASP A 281 17.60 -14.50 -22.18
N GLU A 282 17.55 -13.30 -22.77
CA GLU A 282 18.70 -12.67 -23.45
C GLU A 282 19.42 -11.62 -22.62
N SER A 283 18.76 -11.01 -21.62
CA SER A 283 19.44 -9.97 -20.86
C SER A 283 20.24 -10.56 -19.71
N GLU A 284 21.52 -10.20 -19.66
CA GLU A 284 22.29 -10.22 -18.43
C GLU A 284 21.72 -9.14 -17.51
N TRP A 285 20.57 -9.43 -16.89
CA TRP A 285 20.05 -8.66 -15.78
C TRP A 285 21.19 -8.47 -14.80
N SER A 286 21.53 -7.19 -14.57
CA SER A 286 22.70 -6.69 -13.84
C SER A 286 23.45 -7.78 -13.08
N GLY A 287 24.76 -7.95 -13.32
CA GLY A 287 25.60 -8.89 -12.55
C GLY A 287 25.57 -8.69 -11.02
N ASP A 288 24.87 -7.67 -10.55
CA ASP A 288 24.45 -7.46 -9.17
C ASP A 288 23.38 -8.48 -8.72
N GLY A 289 23.81 -9.41 -7.86
CA GLY A 289 22.95 -10.47 -7.30
C GLY A 289 21.81 -9.98 -6.40
N ARG A 290 21.67 -8.67 -6.20
CA ARG A 290 20.56 -8.06 -5.44
C ARG A 290 19.27 -7.90 -6.25
N VAL A 291 19.32 -8.04 -7.57
CA VAL A 291 18.14 -7.85 -8.42
C VAL A 291 17.35 -9.14 -8.59
N VAL A 292 16.05 -9.05 -8.29
CA VAL A 292 15.03 -10.07 -8.48
C VAL A 292 14.04 -9.56 -9.51
N VAL A 293 13.77 -10.34 -10.56
CA VAL A 293 12.74 -9.99 -11.54
C VAL A 293 11.53 -10.89 -11.32
N ALA A 294 10.38 -10.27 -11.08
CA ALA A 294 9.09 -10.93 -10.92
C ALA A 294 8.16 -10.51 -12.07
N VAL A 295 7.57 -11.48 -12.76
CA VAL A 295 6.60 -11.19 -13.83
C VAL A 295 5.23 -11.71 -13.44
N GLY A 296 4.27 -10.79 -13.35
CA GLY A 296 2.86 -11.08 -13.07
C GLY A 296 2.00 -10.84 -14.31
N LYS A 297 1.19 -11.83 -14.68
CA LYS A 297 0.12 -11.64 -15.66
C LYS A 297 -1.11 -11.14 -14.92
N HIS A 298 -1.57 -9.92 -15.19
CA HIS A 298 -2.86 -9.48 -14.67
C HIS A 298 -3.95 -10.09 -15.55
N ALA A 299 -4.59 -11.15 -15.09
CA ALA A 299 -5.75 -11.69 -15.78
C ALA A 299 -6.96 -10.78 -15.47
N TYR A 300 -7.40 -10.00 -16.45
CA TYR A 300 -8.69 -9.30 -16.40
C TYR A 300 -9.88 -10.26 -16.57
N ASP A 301 -9.60 -11.48 -17.03
CA ASP A 301 -10.58 -12.53 -17.23
C ASP A 301 -10.40 -13.62 -16.16
N ALA A 302 -11.48 -13.94 -15.44
CA ALA A 302 -11.49 -14.98 -14.42
C ALA A 302 -11.12 -16.37 -14.99
N GLU A 303 -11.26 -16.58 -16.30
CA GLU A 303 -10.82 -17.80 -16.97
C GLU A 303 -9.30 -17.81 -17.22
N LEU A 304 -8.71 -16.69 -17.66
CA LEU A 304 -7.26 -16.53 -17.81
C LEU A 304 -6.51 -16.54 -16.46
N ALA A 305 -7.19 -16.16 -15.37
CA ALA A 305 -6.64 -16.23 -14.01
C ALA A 305 -6.33 -17.68 -13.58
N LYS A 306 -7.00 -18.67 -14.20
CA LYS A 306 -6.76 -20.09 -13.93
C LYS A 306 -5.48 -20.62 -14.59
N GLU A 307 -4.91 -19.92 -15.56
CA GLU A 307 -3.77 -20.40 -16.37
C GLU A 307 -2.38 -20.15 -15.76
N GLY A 308 -2.27 -19.50 -14.61
CA GLY A 308 -1.00 -19.33 -13.90
C GLY A 308 -0.14 -18.15 -14.41
N GLY A 309 0.46 -17.41 -13.48
CA GLY A 309 1.49 -16.40 -13.76
C GLY A 309 2.86 -16.99 -13.41
N GLU A 310 3.85 -16.78 -14.28
CA GLU A 310 5.10 -17.53 -14.28
C GLU A 310 6.34 -16.67 -13.97
N ILE A 311 7.16 -17.20 -13.05
CA ILE A 311 8.62 -17.03 -12.92
C ILE A 311 9.12 -15.79 -12.15
N ALA A 312 9.90 -16.08 -11.11
CA ALA A 312 10.84 -15.14 -10.49
C ALA A 312 12.30 -15.55 -10.77
N TRP A 313 13.12 -14.59 -11.19
CA TRP A 313 14.56 -14.75 -11.47
C TRP A 313 15.38 -14.01 -10.41
N VAL A 314 16.49 -14.59 -9.95
CA VAL A 314 17.53 -13.87 -9.21
C VAL A 314 18.87 -14.18 -9.87
N GLY A 315 19.50 -13.17 -10.48
CA GLY A 315 20.67 -13.37 -11.35
C GLY A 315 20.38 -14.38 -12.47
N ARG A 316 21.24 -15.39 -12.65
CA ARG A 316 21.11 -16.43 -13.71
C ARG A 316 20.24 -17.64 -13.33
N LYS A 317 19.56 -17.64 -12.18
CA LYS A 317 18.70 -18.76 -11.76
C LYS A 317 17.24 -18.32 -11.68
N VAL A 318 16.37 -19.08 -12.35
CA VAL A 318 14.95 -19.16 -12.01
C VAL A 318 14.87 -19.76 -10.61
N ILE A 319 14.39 -19.00 -9.63
CA ILE A 319 14.36 -19.49 -8.25
C ILE A 319 12.97 -20.02 -7.89
N TRP A 320 11.88 -19.56 -8.54
CA TRP A 320 10.54 -19.95 -8.11
C TRP A 320 9.53 -20.14 -9.25
N ARG A 321 8.81 -21.27 -9.18
CA ARG A 321 7.49 -21.49 -9.78
C ARG A 321 6.47 -21.48 -8.66
N TRP A 322 5.47 -20.61 -8.77
CA TRP A 322 4.36 -20.55 -7.81
C TRP A 322 3.20 -21.40 -8.36
N PRO A 323 2.82 -22.52 -7.71
CA PRO A 323 1.50 -23.09 -7.95
C PRO A 323 0.49 -22.23 -7.18
N TYR A 324 -0.47 -21.61 -7.87
CA TYR A 324 -1.52 -20.83 -7.20
C TYR A 324 -2.19 -21.63 -6.08
N HIS A 325 -2.04 -21.14 -4.86
CA HIS A 325 -3.16 -21.03 -3.93
C HIS A 325 -3.29 -19.53 -3.64
N TYR A 326 -4.40 -18.92 -4.08
CA TYR A 326 -4.80 -17.61 -3.57
C TYR A 326 -5.04 -17.79 -2.07
N GLU A 327 -4.12 -17.35 -1.21
CA GLU A 327 -4.40 -17.40 0.23
C GLU A 327 -5.18 -16.17 0.71
N HIS A 328 -5.12 -15.02 0.02
CA HIS A 328 -5.92 -13.86 0.41
C HIS A 328 -6.05 -12.80 -0.70
N ILE A 329 -7.16 -12.78 -1.43
CA ILE A 329 -7.70 -11.52 -1.98
C ILE A 329 -8.44 -10.91 -0.81
N ASP A 330 -8.00 -9.76 -0.30
CA ASP A 330 -8.79 -9.12 0.75
C ASP A 330 -10.10 -8.54 0.20
N ASP A 331 -11.04 -8.24 1.11
CA ASP A 331 -12.36 -7.70 0.77
C ASP A 331 -12.29 -6.38 -0.02
N ASP A 332 -11.12 -5.72 -0.05
CA ASP A 332 -10.86 -4.47 -0.76
C ASP A 332 -10.29 -4.70 -2.18
N GLY A 333 -10.15 -5.97 -2.62
CA GLY A 333 -9.67 -6.36 -3.94
C GLY A 333 -8.15 -6.28 -4.09
N TRP A 334 -7.39 -6.34 -3.00
CA TRP A 334 -5.93 -6.36 -3.05
C TRP A 334 -5.39 -7.77 -3.10
N ILE A 335 -4.42 -7.98 -3.98
CA ILE A 335 -3.60 -9.17 -4.10
C ILE A 335 -2.26 -8.87 -3.43
N SER A 336 -1.97 -9.54 -2.32
CA SER A 336 -0.64 -9.52 -1.70
C SER A 336 0.27 -10.55 -2.37
N PHE A 337 1.49 -10.13 -2.70
CA PHE A 337 2.54 -11.01 -3.19
C PHE A 337 3.52 -11.25 -2.04
N TRP A 338 3.78 -12.52 -1.74
CA TRP A 338 4.67 -12.94 -0.66
C TRP A 338 5.83 -13.74 -1.26
N MET A 339 7.05 -13.50 -0.79
CA MET A 339 8.24 -14.29 -1.12
C MET A 339 8.70 -15.01 0.13
N ARG A 340 9.08 -16.29 -0.01
CA ARG A 340 9.79 -16.99 1.06
C ARG A 340 11.30 -16.96 0.78
N ALA A 341 12.05 -16.20 1.57
CA ALA A 341 13.51 -16.15 1.51
C ALA A 341 14.07 -16.67 2.85
N GLU A 342 15.01 -17.62 2.78
CA GLU A 342 15.69 -18.19 3.97
C GLU A 342 14.72 -18.69 5.07
N GLY A 343 13.59 -19.28 4.67
CA GLY A 343 12.59 -19.80 5.61
C GLY A 343 11.64 -18.75 6.19
N LYS A 344 11.80 -17.46 5.88
CA LYS A 344 10.88 -16.38 6.28
C LYS A 344 9.96 -16.01 5.13
N VAL A 345 8.68 -15.77 5.42
CA VAL A 345 7.71 -15.22 4.47
C VAL A 345 7.74 -13.70 4.56
N ILE A 346 7.93 -13.03 3.42
CA ILE A 346 8.09 -11.59 3.28
C ILE A 346 7.01 -11.10 2.31
N GLU A 347 6.13 -10.20 2.74
CA GLU A 347 5.23 -9.51 1.81
C GLU A 347 6.05 -8.58 0.92
N MET A 348 6.05 -8.82 -0.38
CA MET A 348 6.85 -8.10 -1.36
C MET A 348 6.12 -6.88 -1.92
N THR A 349 4.85 -7.02 -2.29
CA THR A 349 4.04 -5.95 -2.89
C THR A 349 2.56 -6.28 -2.80
N ARG A 350 1.70 -5.29 -3.06
CA ARG A 350 0.24 -5.42 -3.13
C ARG A 350 -0.26 -4.78 -4.42
N ALA A 351 -1.04 -5.50 -5.21
CA ALA A 351 -1.71 -4.94 -6.40
C ALA A 351 -3.22 -4.98 -6.22
N ARG A 352 -3.91 -3.90 -6.57
CA ARG A 352 -5.38 -3.86 -6.57
C ARG A 352 -5.92 -4.41 -7.88
N THR A 353 -6.84 -5.36 -7.84
CA THR A 353 -7.59 -5.77 -9.03
C THR A 353 -8.51 -4.61 -9.44
N ASN A 354 -8.32 -4.08 -10.64
CA ASN A 354 -9.31 -3.18 -11.25
C ASN A 354 -10.47 -4.05 -11.77
N ALA A 355 -11.37 -4.45 -10.87
CA ALA A 355 -12.68 -4.98 -11.25
C ALA A 355 -13.64 -3.83 -11.56
#